data_AF-A0A5D4S6Q2-F1
#
_entry.id   AF-A0A5D4S6Q2-F1
#
_cell.length_a   1.000
_cell.length_b   1.000
_cell.length_c   1.000
_cell.angle_alpha   90.00
_cell.angle_beta   90.00
_cell.angle_gamma   90.00
#
_symmetry.space_group_name_H-M   'P 1'
#
loop_
_entity.id
_entity.type
_entity.pdbx_description
1 polymer ?
#
loop_
_entity_poly.entity_id
_entity_poly.type
_entity_poly.pdbx_seq_one_letter_code
_entity_poly.pdbx_strand_id
1 'polypeptide(L)'
;MIEIKVDEGELKSLYLSEIQKRLDRIEFESMLMDSKQLCKMLSLSWPTVEKEFIRDPNFPKIRLGTKWLFNRSEVQQYINHWSIEIRKRGAKV
;
A
#
# COMPACT_ATOMS: atom_id res chain seq x y z
N MET A 1 -0.21 -47.32 -15.01
CA MET A 1 -0.83 -46.72 -13.81
C MET A 1 0.18 -45.70 -13.28
N ILE A 2 -0.13 -44.40 -13.33
CA ILE A 2 0.80 -43.34 -12.93
C ILE A 2 0.57 -43.06 -11.46
N GLU A 3 1.57 -43.32 -10.62
CA GLU A 3 1.55 -43.06 -9.19
C GLU A 3 1.96 -41.60 -8.95
N ILE A 4 0.99 -40.72 -8.71
CA ILE A 4 1.25 -39.31 -8.42
C ILE A 4 1.57 -39.19 -6.93
N LYS A 5 2.87 -39.12 -6.60
CA LYS A 5 3.32 -38.72 -5.26
C LYS A 5 3.26 -37.19 -5.18
N VAL A 6 2.22 -36.67 -4.54
CA VAL A 6 2.08 -35.24 -4.27
C VAL A 6 2.98 -34.86 -3.11
N ASP A 7 3.90 -33.92 -3.32
CA ASP A 7 4.68 -33.32 -2.25
C ASP A 7 3.76 -32.39 -1.43
N GLU A 8 3.41 -32.82 -0.22
CA GLU A 8 2.53 -32.05 0.67
C GLU A 8 3.11 -30.67 1.05
N GLY A 9 4.44 -30.53 1.05
CA GLY A 9 5.12 -29.26 1.30
C GLY A 9 4.95 -28.28 0.15
N GLU A 10 5.08 -28.76 -1.08
CA GLU A 10 4.84 -27.97 -2.29
C GLU A 10 3.35 -27.59 -2.42
N LEU A 11 2.44 -28.50 -2.08
CA LEU A 11 1.01 -28.22 -2.07
C LEU A 11 0.65 -27.13 -1.05
N LYS A 12 1.25 -27.18 0.15
CA LYS A 12 1.03 -26.18 1.20
C LYS A 12 1.59 -24.81 0.83
N SER A 13 2.76 -24.75 0.20
CA SER A 13 3.35 -23.49 -0.23
C SER A 13 2.50 -22.82 -1.33
N LEU A 14 2.01 -23.62 -2.29
CA LEU A 14 1.11 -23.16 -3.33
C LEU A 14 -0.18 -22.58 -2.74
N TYR A 15 -0.80 -23.29 -1.80
CA TYR A 15 -2.01 -22.85 -1.10
C TYR A 15 -1.81 -21.52 -0.36
N LEU A 16 -0.73 -21.40 0.42
CA LEU A 16 -0.42 -20.17 1.15
C LEU A 16 -0.17 -18.99 0.20
N SER A 17 0.52 -19.22 -0.91
CA SER A 17 0.77 -18.18 -1.92
C SER A 17 -0.53 -17.68 -2.56
N GLU A 18 -1.48 -18.56 -2.82
CA GLU A 18 -2.76 -18.22 -3.42
C GLU A 18 -3.66 -17.46 -2.45
N ILE A 19 -3.65 -17.84 -1.16
CA ILE A 19 -4.32 -17.06 -0.11
C ILE A 19 -3.74 -15.67 -0.01
N GLN A 20 -2.41 -15.54 -0.01
CA GLN A 20 -1.77 -14.24 0.10
C GLN A 20 -2.19 -13.32 -1.06
N LYS A 21 -2.18 -13.83 -2.30
CA LYS A 21 -2.65 -13.08 -3.48
C LYS A 21 -4.10 -12.61 -3.33
N ARG A 22 -4.99 -13.46 -2.80
CA ARG A 22 -6.40 -13.11 -2.58
C ARG A 22 -6.56 -12.07 -1.48
N LEU A 23 -5.81 -12.18 -0.39
CA LEU A 23 -5.80 -11.20 0.69
C LEU A 23 -5.28 -9.84 0.20
N ASP A 24 -4.21 -9.83 -0.59
CA ASP A 24 -3.67 -8.61 -1.18
C ASP A 24 -4.68 -7.94 -2.13
N ARG A 25 -5.45 -8.74 -2.89
CA ARG A 25 -6.53 -8.25 -3.74
C ARG A 25 -7.68 -7.64 -2.94
N ILE A 26 -8.15 -8.30 -1.88
CA ILE A 26 -9.21 -7.76 -1.00
C ILE A 26 -8.71 -6.49 -0.30
N GLU A 27 -7.44 -6.47 0.14
CA GLU A 27 -6.84 -5.29 0.71
C GLU A 27 -6.84 -4.14 -0.31
N PHE A 28 -6.56 -4.40 -1.59
CA PHE A 28 -6.63 -3.43 -2.69
C PHE A 28 -8.06 -2.92 -2.96
N GLU A 29 -9.08 -3.76 -2.79
CA GLU A 29 -10.50 -3.41 -2.96
C GLU A 29 -11.04 -2.53 -1.81
N SER A 30 -10.37 -2.47 -0.65
CA SER A 30 -10.76 -1.54 0.42
C SER A 30 -10.64 -0.09 -0.05
N MET A 31 -11.72 0.68 0.11
CA MET A 31 -11.75 2.10 -0.28
C MET A 31 -10.86 2.98 0.61
N LEU A 32 -10.81 2.66 1.91
CA LEU A 32 -10.07 3.41 2.91
C LEU A 32 -8.89 2.59 3.47
N MET A 33 -7.86 3.31 3.87
CA MET A 33 -6.67 2.80 4.54
C MET A 33 -6.48 3.51 5.88
N ASP A 34 -5.95 2.79 6.86
CA ASP A 34 -5.41 3.39 8.08
C ASP A 34 -3.95 3.84 7.89
N SER A 35 -3.36 4.45 8.93
CA SER A 35 -1.96 4.89 8.92
C SER A 35 -0.96 3.76 8.67
N LYS A 36 -1.23 2.53 9.13
CA LYS A 36 -0.31 1.40 8.94
C LYS A 36 -0.32 0.95 7.49
N GLN A 37 -1.51 0.85 6.90
CA GLN A 37 -1.71 0.51 5.49
C GLN A 37 -1.12 1.59 4.58
N LEU A 38 -1.26 2.87 4.93
CA LEU A 38 -0.61 3.97 4.21
C LEU A 38 0.93 3.82 4.23
N CYS A 39 1.52 3.60 5.40
CA CYS A 39 2.97 3.38 5.53
C CYS A 39 3.44 2.18 4.69
N LYS A 40 2.70 1.06 4.71
CA LYS A 40 2.98 -0.12 3.88
C LYS A 40 2.90 0.21 2.39
N MET A 41 1.85 0.91 1.96
CA MET A 41 1.65 1.30 0.55
C MET A 41 2.78 2.21 0.05
N LEU A 42 3.23 3.17 0.86
CA LEU A 42 4.29 4.10 0.47
C LEU A 42 5.69 3.54 0.73
N SER A 43 5.82 2.39 1.39
CA SER A 43 7.09 1.83 1.86
C SER A 43 7.90 2.83 2.71
N LEU A 44 7.20 3.58 3.57
CA LEU A 44 7.78 4.64 4.40
C LEU A 44 7.38 4.48 5.86
N SER A 45 8.24 4.96 6.77
CA SER A 45 7.91 5.07 8.19
C SER A 45 6.86 6.16 8.44
N TRP A 46 6.05 6.01 9.49
CA TRP A 46 5.07 7.04 9.85
C TRP A 46 5.67 8.43 10.04
N PRO A 47 6.81 8.62 10.75
CA PRO A 47 7.43 9.93 10.87
C PRO A 47 7.77 10.58 9.52
N THR A 48 8.21 9.79 8.54
CA THR A 48 8.48 10.27 7.18
C THR A 48 7.19 10.67 6.48
N VAL A 49 6.16 9.83 6.52
CA VAL A 49 4.84 10.14 5.93
C VAL A 49 4.25 11.41 6.54
N GLU A 50 4.36 11.57 7.87
CA GLU A 50 3.86 12.73 8.58
C GLU A 50 4.55 14.02 8.16
N LYS A 51 5.89 13.98 8.05
CA LYS A 51 6.71 15.12 7.65
C LYS A 51 6.45 15.53 6.20
N GLU A 52 6.43 14.56 5.28
CA GLU A 52 6.40 14.81 3.84
C GLU A 52 4.98 15.05 3.30
N PHE A 53 3.96 14.41 3.88
CA PHE A 53 2.61 14.40 3.29
C PHE A 53 1.52 14.93 4.22
N ILE A 54 1.50 14.53 5.49
CA ILE A 54 0.37 14.86 6.39
C ILE A 54 0.28 16.37 6.66
N ARG A 55 1.37 17.12 6.54
CA ARG A 55 1.35 18.59 6.68
C ARG A 55 0.80 19.31 5.44
N ASP A 56 0.82 18.67 4.28
CA ASP A 56 0.26 19.26 3.05
C ASP A 56 -1.27 19.29 3.15
N PRO A 57 -1.92 20.47 3.02
CA PRO A 57 -3.38 20.57 3.03
C PRO A 57 -4.05 19.82 1.87
N ASN A 58 -3.34 19.59 0.76
CA ASN A 58 -3.86 18.87 -0.41
C ASN A 58 -3.71 17.35 -0.30
N PHE A 59 -2.98 16.84 0.69
CA PHE A 59 -2.88 15.40 0.90
C PHE A 59 -4.23 14.84 1.37
N PRO A 60 -4.77 13.77 0.74
CA PRO A 60 -6.12 13.25 0.99
C PRO A 60 -6.19 12.49 2.33
N LYS A 61 -6.27 13.26 3.42
CA LYS A 61 -6.34 12.80 4.80
C LYS A 61 -7.69 13.12 5.42
N ILE A 62 -8.27 12.16 6.11
CA ILE A 62 -9.53 12.30 6.83
C ILE A 62 -9.27 12.06 8.32
N ARG A 63 -9.65 13.02 9.15
CA ARG A 63 -9.56 12.91 10.62
C ARG A 63 -10.90 12.42 11.17
N LEU A 64 -10.95 11.22 11.71
CA LEU A 64 -12.14 10.67 12.36
C LEU A 64 -11.84 10.37 13.84
N GLY A 65 -12.26 11.28 14.73
CA GLY A 65 -11.99 11.18 16.16
C GLY A 65 -10.49 11.18 16.44
N THR A 66 -9.94 10.04 16.90
CA THR A 66 -8.49 9.84 17.13
C THR A 66 -7.75 9.14 15.98
N LYS A 67 -8.46 8.63 14.96
CA LYS A 67 -7.88 7.92 13.81
C LYS A 67 -7.70 8.81 12.57
N TRP A 68 -6.67 8.47 11.79
CA TRP A 68 -6.50 8.91 10.42
C TRP A 68 -7.03 7.86 9.45
N LEU A 69 -7.72 8.32 8.41
CA LEU A 69 -8.19 7.51 7.31
C LEU A 69 -7.77 8.16 5.99
N PHE A 70 -7.49 7.33 5.00
CA PHE A 70 -7.01 7.77 3.70
C PHE A 70 -7.74 7.02 2.60
N ASN A 71 -8.30 7.72 1.61
CA ASN A 71 -8.83 7.04 0.43
C ASN A 71 -7.66 6.55 -0.42
N ARG A 72 -7.63 5.24 -0.71
CA ARG A 72 -6.50 4.63 -1.44
C ARG A 72 -6.30 5.25 -2.82
N SER A 73 -7.38 5.45 -3.57
CA SER A 73 -7.31 5.99 -4.93
C SER A 73 -6.83 7.43 -4.96
N GLU A 74 -7.29 8.26 -4.02
CA GLU A 74 -6.87 9.67 -3.91
C GLU A 74 -5.40 9.77 -3.50
N VAL A 75 -4.95 8.96 -2.53
CA VAL A 75 -3.53 8.91 -2.14
C VAL A 75 -2.67 8.50 -3.34
N GLN A 76 -3.07 7.47 -4.09
CA GLN A 76 -2.32 7.03 -5.27
C GLN A 76 -2.21 8.15 -6.31
N GLN A 77 -3.30 8.87 -6.57
CA GLN A 77 -3.30 10.02 -7.47
C GLN A 77 -2.36 11.12 -6.97
N TYR A 78 -2.44 11.49 -5.70
CA TYR A 78 -1.55 12.49 -5.11
C TYR A 78 -0.08 12.11 -5.28
N ILE A 79 0.29 10.87 -4.93
CA ILE A 79 1.67 10.39 -4.96
C ILE A 79 2.20 10.31 -6.39
N ASN A 80 1.36 9.94 -7.38
CA ASN A 80 1.75 9.97 -8.79
C ASN A 80 2.20 11.38 -9.20
N HIS A 81 1.42 12.42 -8.88
CA HIS A 81 1.77 13.81 -9.17
C HIS A 81 3.02 14.26 -8.41
N TRP A 82 3.06 14.02 -7.09
CA TRP A 82 4.19 14.36 -6.24
C TRP A 82 5.51 13.74 -6.75
N SER A 83 5.49 12.48 -7.19
CA SER A 83 6.69 11.79 -7.68
C SER A 83 7.28 12.44 -8.95
N ILE A 84 6.42 12.93 -9.84
CA ILE A 84 6.83 13.65 -11.05
C ILE A 84 7.47 14.99 -10.67
N GLU A 85 6.83 15.74 -9.77
CA GLU A 85 7.34 17.03 -9.31
C GLU A 85 8.69 16.91 -8.58
N ILE A 86 8.85 15.89 -7.73
CA ILE A 86 10.13 15.63 -7.06
C ILE A 86 11.22 15.24 -8.06
N ARG A 87 10.94 14.39 -9.05
CA ARG A 87 11.93 14.05 -10.10
C ARG A 87 12.35 15.28 -10.90
N LYS A 88 11.41 16.18 -11.25
CA LYS A 88 11.74 17.45 -11.92
C LYS A 88 12.62 18.35 -11.06
N ARG A 89 12.41 18.39 -9.74
CA ARG A 89 13.25 19.15 -8.81
C ARG A 89 14.65 18.54 -8.69
N GLY A 90 14.75 17.22 -8.58
CA GLY A 90 16.03 16.51 -8.51
C GLY A 90 16.84 16.55 -9.80
N ALA A 91 16.19 16.63 -10.97
CA ALA A 91 16.85 16.79 -12.27
C ALA A 91 17.37 18.22 -12.54
N LYS A 92 17.04 19.19 -11.67
CA LYS A 92 17.55 20.57 -11.72
C LYS A 92 18.73 20.80 -10.77
N VAL A 93 19.25 19.76 -10.13
CA VAL A 93 20.44 19.79 -9.27
C VAL A 93 21.62 19.19 -10.02
#